data_AF-A0A9C7Q951-F1
#
_entry.id   AF-A0A9C7Q951-F1
#
_cell.length_a   1.000
_cell.length_b   1.000
_cell.length_c   1.000
_cell.angle_alpha   90.00
_cell.angle_beta   90.00
_cell.angle_gamma   90.00
#
_symmetry.space_group_name_H-M   'P 1'
#
loop_
_entity.id
_entity.type
_entity.pdbx_description
1 polymer ?
#
loop_
_entity_poly.entity_id
_entity_poly.type
_entity_poly.pdbx_seq_one_letter_code
_entity_poly.pdbx_strand_id
1 'polypeptide(L)'
;MATVDTGTETRDDASLLALVKVMVSKHLILLVRYPVNTVARLLTLIILFAVVFFGGQAVSGAALTDSLDGIIVGFFLFTLSIIAYSGLAWNVTREAQWGTLERLFMSPHGLGTVMAVKTVVNVCMSVLWAGVLLVFMMLTTGRWLTIDPLTVVPLVLLTLMSVIGIGFLFAGLALVYKRIENVFQIVQFGFIGLIAAPTGDIEWLKLLPVAHGSYLTRMAMQNGIRLWEFPTSELALFVATSVFYLVVGYYCFYRAGITARTRGVMGHY
;
A
#
# COMPACT_ATOMS: atom_id res chain seq x y z
N MET A 1 13.77 -58.18 -17.43
CA MET A 1 13.35 -57.00 -18.21
C MET A 1 12.43 -56.21 -17.30
N ALA A 2 12.99 -55.29 -16.51
CA ALA A 2 12.26 -54.53 -15.50
C ALA A 2 11.63 -53.30 -16.18
N THR A 3 10.31 -53.23 -16.17
CA THR A 3 9.56 -52.05 -16.60
C THR A 3 9.78 -50.95 -15.57
N VAL A 4 10.58 -49.96 -15.95
CA VAL A 4 10.68 -48.68 -15.23
C VAL A 4 9.32 -48.01 -15.37
N ASP A 5 8.55 -48.04 -14.29
CA ASP A 5 7.37 -47.21 -14.12
C ASP A 5 7.84 -45.75 -14.06
N THR A 6 7.88 -45.09 -15.22
CA THR A 6 8.05 -43.65 -15.30
C THR A 6 6.75 -43.03 -14.82
N GLY A 7 6.58 -43.01 -13.50
CA GLY A 7 5.61 -42.17 -12.84
C GLY A 7 5.82 -40.76 -13.38
N THR A 8 4.88 -40.32 -14.20
CA THR A 8 4.74 -38.92 -14.55
C THR A 8 4.51 -38.19 -13.24
N GLU A 9 5.58 -37.70 -12.61
CA GLU A 9 5.49 -36.59 -11.67
C GLU A 9 4.80 -35.48 -12.46
N THR A 10 3.48 -35.41 -12.30
CA THR A 10 2.71 -34.22 -12.60
C THR A 10 3.41 -33.12 -11.85
N ARG A 11 4.17 -32.31 -12.58
CA ARG A 11 4.84 -31.12 -12.08
C ARG A 11 3.74 -30.28 -11.49
N ASP A 12 3.54 -30.41 -10.18
CA ASP A 12 2.41 -29.89 -9.45
C ASP A 12 2.30 -28.42 -9.84
N ASP A 13 1.29 -28.09 -10.64
CA ASP A 13 1.15 -26.77 -11.26
C ASP A 13 1.10 -25.80 -10.11
N ALA A 14 2.22 -25.10 -9.90
CA ALA A 14 2.39 -24.30 -8.71
C ALA A 14 1.22 -23.30 -8.68
N SER A 15 0.29 -23.53 -7.75
CA SER A 15 -1.02 -22.90 -7.83
C SER A 15 -0.94 -21.52 -7.24
N LEU A 16 -1.33 -20.49 -8.01
CA LEU A 16 -1.42 -19.12 -7.51
C LEU A 16 -2.33 -19.03 -6.28
N LEU A 17 -3.40 -19.83 -6.25
CA LEU A 17 -4.30 -19.92 -5.10
C LEU A 17 -3.59 -20.50 -3.87
N ALA A 18 -2.76 -21.52 -4.05
CA ALA A 18 -1.95 -22.06 -2.96
C ALA A 18 -0.95 -21.02 -2.45
N LEU A 19 -0.29 -20.25 -3.33
CA LEU A 19 0.61 -19.19 -2.91
C LEU A 19 -0.13 -18.09 -2.14
N VAL A 20 -1.27 -17.61 -2.63
CA VAL A 20 -2.11 -16.63 -1.92
C VAL A 20 -2.48 -17.16 -0.54
N LYS A 21 -2.99 -18.39 -0.46
CA LYS A 21 -3.38 -19.03 0.81
C LYS A 21 -2.22 -19.08 1.79
N VAL A 22 -1.05 -19.53 1.36
CA VAL A 22 0.16 -19.60 2.20
C VAL A 22 0.58 -18.21 2.69
N MET A 23 0.55 -17.19 1.82
CA MET A 23 0.92 -15.82 2.19
C MET A 23 -0.07 -15.24 3.22
N VAL A 24 -1.36 -15.48 3.05
CA VAL A 24 -2.40 -15.06 4.00
C VAL A 24 -2.22 -15.77 5.34
N SER A 25 -2.06 -17.10 5.34
CA SER A 25 -1.83 -17.89 6.55
C SER A 25 -0.58 -17.42 7.29
N LYS A 26 0.53 -17.19 6.57
CA LYS A 26 1.76 -16.64 7.15
C LYS A 26 1.50 -15.30 7.83
N HIS A 27 0.77 -14.39 7.17
CA HIS A 27 0.47 -13.08 7.74
C HIS A 27 -0.35 -13.20 9.04
N LEU A 28 -1.40 -14.03 9.04
CA LEU A 28 -2.23 -14.28 10.22
C LEU A 28 -1.45 -14.91 11.38
N ILE A 29 -0.60 -15.89 11.09
CA ILE A 29 0.26 -16.51 12.11
C ILE A 29 1.20 -15.48 12.72
N LEU A 30 1.80 -14.60 11.92
CA LEU A 30 2.68 -13.55 12.43
C LEU A 30 1.91 -12.56 13.33
N LEU A 31 0.67 -12.22 13.00
CA LEU A 31 -0.16 -11.34 13.84
C LEU A 31 -0.41 -11.94 15.23
N VAL A 32 -0.74 -13.23 15.29
CA VAL A 32 -1.04 -13.94 16.55
C VAL A 32 0.25 -14.25 17.34
N ARG A 33 1.33 -14.59 16.65
CA ARG A 33 2.60 -14.97 17.29
C ARG A 33 3.39 -13.78 17.81
N TYR A 34 3.21 -12.60 17.21
CA TYR A 34 3.91 -11.36 17.59
C TYR A 34 2.92 -10.26 17.99
N PRO A 35 2.09 -10.48 19.03
CA PRO A 35 1.03 -9.54 19.40
C PRO A 35 1.59 -8.19 19.83
N VAL A 36 2.74 -8.17 20.52
CA VAL A 36 3.42 -6.93 20.92
C VAL A 36 3.76 -6.06 19.72
N ASN A 37 4.26 -6.65 18.63
CA ASN A 37 4.60 -5.90 17.42
C ASN A 37 3.35 -5.34 16.73
N THR A 38 2.28 -6.14 16.66
CA THR A 38 0.99 -5.71 16.10
C THR A 38 0.39 -4.55 16.88
N VAL A 39 0.35 -4.68 18.21
CA VAL A 39 -0.19 -3.65 19.11
C VAL A 39 0.68 -2.40 19.11
N ALA A 40 2.00 -2.54 19.18
CA ALA A 40 2.93 -1.40 19.13
C ALA A 40 2.74 -0.59 17.84
N ARG A 41 2.63 -1.27 16.69
CA ARG A 41 2.38 -0.60 15.40
C ARG A 41 1.06 0.20 15.41
N LEU A 42 -0.01 -0.37 15.95
CA LEU A 42 -1.30 0.31 16.04
C LEU A 42 -1.24 1.47 17.04
N LEU A 43 -0.63 1.27 18.21
CA LEU A 43 -0.45 2.29 19.23
C LEU A 43 0.38 3.46 18.72
N THR A 44 1.45 3.23 17.95
CA THR A 44 2.23 4.31 17.35
C THR A 44 1.36 5.20 16.46
N LEU A 45 0.49 4.61 15.63
CA LEU A 45 -0.43 5.37 14.77
C LEU A 45 -1.50 6.12 15.58
N ILE A 46 -2.03 5.50 16.63
CA ILE A 46 -2.97 6.12 17.57
C ILE A 46 -2.33 7.32 18.27
N ILE A 47 -1.12 7.17 18.80
CA ILE A 47 -0.39 8.23 19.48
C ILE A 47 -0.10 9.38 18.50
N LEU A 48 0.35 9.06 17.28
CA LEU A 48 0.60 10.08 16.26
C LEU A 48 -0.66 10.87 15.94
N PHE A 49 -1.80 10.19 15.76
CA PHE A 49 -3.08 10.86 15.54
C PHE A 49 -3.50 11.70 16.76
N ALA A 50 -3.35 11.17 17.97
CA ALA A 50 -3.68 11.88 19.20
C ALA A 50 -2.85 13.16 19.35
N VAL A 51 -1.56 13.12 19.03
CA VAL A 51 -0.69 14.31 19.03
C VAL A 51 -1.18 15.35 18.01
N VAL A 52 -1.55 14.92 16.81
CA VAL A 52 -2.09 15.84 15.78
C VAL A 52 -3.43 16.44 16.22
N PHE A 53 -4.33 15.62 16.75
CA PHE A 53 -5.67 16.04 17.16
C PHE A 53 -5.65 16.93 18.42
N PHE A 54 -5.14 16.42 19.53
CA PHE A 54 -5.11 17.19 20.79
C PHE A 54 -4.11 18.35 20.73
N GLY A 55 -2.98 18.17 20.05
CA GLY A 55 -2.03 19.26 19.82
C GLY A 55 -2.62 20.37 18.95
N GLY A 56 -3.33 20.01 17.86
CA GLY A 56 -4.05 20.97 17.05
C GLY A 56 -5.17 21.68 17.82
N GLN A 57 -5.87 20.97 18.70
CA GLN A 57 -6.99 21.52 19.48
C GLN A 57 -6.49 22.54 20.51
N ALA A 58 -5.33 22.28 21.12
CA ALA A 58 -4.70 23.17 22.08
C ALA A 58 -4.18 24.46 21.44
N VAL A 59 -3.73 24.42 20.18
CA VAL A 59 -3.21 25.59 19.46
C VAL A 59 -4.32 26.39 18.79
N SER A 60 -5.25 25.72 18.10
CA SER A 60 -6.35 26.36 17.35
C SER A 60 -7.55 25.42 17.21
N GLY A 61 -8.37 25.35 18.27
CA GLY A 61 -9.55 24.47 18.30
C GLY A 61 -10.57 24.75 17.19
N ALA A 62 -10.82 26.01 16.84
CA ALA A 62 -11.79 26.36 15.79
C ALA A 62 -11.33 25.88 14.41
N ALA A 63 -10.10 26.23 14.00
CA ALA A 63 -9.56 25.82 12.70
C ALA A 63 -9.41 24.30 12.57
N LEU A 64 -9.06 23.63 13.68
CA LEU A 64 -9.01 22.17 13.71
C LEU A 64 -10.39 21.55 13.48
N THR A 65 -11.42 22.08 14.15
CA THR A 65 -12.79 21.55 14.07
C THR A 65 -13.33 21.67 12.63
N ASP A 66 -13.07 22.79 11.96
CA ASP A 66 -13.49 23.01 10.57
C ASP A 66 -12.79 22.05 9.60
N SER A 67 -11.53 21.68 9.89
CA SER A 67 -10.72 20.80 9.03
C SER A 67 -10.75 19.33 9.45
N LEU A 68 -11.51 18.99 10.51
CA LEU A 68 -11.42 17.71 11.20
C LEU A 68 -11.72 16.52 10.27
N ASP A 69 -12.74 16.66 9.44
CA ASP A 69 -13.11 15.63 8.46
C ASP A 69 -11.98 15.38 7.47
N GLY A 70 -11.32 16.45 7.01
CA GLY A 70 -10.20 16.36 6.08
C GLY A 70 -8.97 15.73 6.71
N ILE A 71 -8.73 16.00 8.00
CA ILE A 71 -7.64 15.41 8.79
C ILE A 71 -7.86 13.91 8.99
N ILE A 72 -9.08 13.48 9.34
CA ILE A 72 -9.39 12.05 9.54
C ILE A 72 -9.18 11.28 8.24
N VAL A 73 -9.79 11.72 7.13
CA VAL A 73 -9.62 11.06 5.83
C VAL A 73 -8.17 11.11 5.36
N GLY A 74 -7.52 12.27 5.51
CA GLY A 74 -6.13 12.46 5.12
C GLY A 74 -5.17 11.54 5.88
N PHE A 75 -5.34 11.41 7.20
CA PHE A 75 -4.53 10.53 8.04
C PHE A 75 -4.77 9.05 7.69
N PHE A 76 -6.02 8.67 7.45
CA PHE A 76 -6.38 7.32 7.02
C PHE A 76 -5.68 6.93 5.71
N LEU A 77 -5.78 7.79 4.69
CA LEU A 77 -5.12 7.57 3.40
C LEU A 77 -3.59 7.64 3.50
N PHE A 78 -3.05 8.51 4.35
CA PHE A 78 -1.62 8.62 4.59
C PHE A 78 -1.08 7.31 5.19
N THR A 79 -1.76 6.79 6.20
CA THR A 79 -1.42 5.52 6.84
C THR A 79 -1.43 4.38 5.84
N LEU A 80 -2.51 4.25 5.06
CA LEU A 80 -2.60 3.23 4.03
C LEU A 80 -1.52 3.38 2.95
N SER A 81 -1.24 4.62 2.54
CA SER A 81 -0.22 4.90 1.54
C SER A 81 1.15 4.43 2.02
N ILE A 82 1.53 4.78 3.26
CA ILE A 82 2.80 4.34 3.85
C ILE A 82 2.93 2.84 3.83
N ILE A 83 1.89 2.14 4.28
CA ILE A 83 1.92 0.68 4.39
C ILE A 83 2.03 0.03 3.01
N ALA A 84 1.34 0.58 2.00
CA ALA A 84 1.33 0.07 0.64
C ALA A 84 2.68 0.26 -0.07
N TYR A 85 3.26 1.47 -0.06
CA TYR A 85 4.52 1.71 -0.80
C TYR A 85 5.73 1.11 -0.07
N SER A 86 5.84 1.34 1.25
CA SER A 86 7.05 0.96 1.99
C SER A 86 7.10 -0.54 2.26
N GLY A 87 5.93 -1.18 2.47
CA GLY A 87 5.86 -2.62 2.73
C GLY A 87 6.49 -3.45 1.62
N LEU A 88 6.27 -3.04 0.37
CA LEU A 88 6.88 -3.65 -0.82
C LEU A 88 8.40 -3.59 -0.79
N ALA A 89 8.95 -2.39 -0.59
CA ALA A 89 10.37 -2.20 -0.63
C ALA A 89 11.08 -2.87 0.57
N TRP A 90 10.48 -2.82 1.77
CA TRP A 90 10.94 -3.58 2.93
C TRP A 90 10.92 -5.09 2.72
N ASN A 91 9.93 -5.62 1.99
CA ASN A 91 9.90 -7.04 1.64
C ASN A 91 11.11 -7.43 0.78
N VAL A 92 11.46 -6.61 -0.21
CA VAL A 92 12.63 -6.84 -1.05
C VAL A 92 13.92 -6.73 -0.25
N THR A 93 14.07 -5.66 0.55
CA THR A 93 15.27 -5.45 1.38
C THR A 93 15.49 -6.61 2.34
N ARG A 94 14.45 -7.13 2.99
CA ARG A 94 14.58 -8.31 3.88
C ARG A 94 14.99 -9.58 3.14
N GLU A 95 14.39 -9.83 1.98
CA GLU A 95 14.75 -10.99 1.15
C GLU A 95 16.22 -10.92 0.71
N ALA A 96 16.73 -9.70 0.46
CA ALA A 96 18.11 -9.45 0.13
C ALA A 96 19.03 -9.71 1.33
N GLN A 97 18.67 -9.17 2.50
CA GLN A 97 19.38 -9.36 3.76
C GLN A 97 19.48 -10.82 4.19
N TRP A 98 18.42 -11.60 3.95
CA TRP A 98 18.38 -13.02 4.27
C TRP A 98 19.10 -13.91 3.24
N GLY A 99 19.60 -13.34 2.15
CA GLY A 99 20.25 -14.10 1.07
C GLY A 99 19.29 -15.03 0.32
N THR A 100 17.97 -14.79 0.42
CA THR A 100 16.94 -15.65 -0.19
C THR A 100 16.45 -15.11 -1.53
N LEU A 101 16.91 -13.92 -1.96
CA LEU A 101 16.57 -13.35 -3.27
C LEU A 101 16.83 -14.33 -4.41
N GLU A 102 18.00 -14.96 -4.45
CA GLU A 102 18.38 -15.87 -5.54
C GLU A 102 17.43 -17.08 -5.61
N ARG A 103 17.08 -17.66 -4.46
CA ARG A 103 16.10 -18.75 -4.37
C ARG A 103 14.72 -18.29 -4.83
N LEU A 104 14.34 -17.05 -4.51
CA LEU A 104 13.06 -16.49 -4.92
C LEU A 104 12.99 -16.23 -6.43
N PHE A 105 14.10 -15.81 -7.05
CA PHE A 105 14.20 -15.68 -8.50
C PHE A 105 14.12 -17.04 -9.22
N MET A 106 14.65 -18.10 -8.62
CA MET A 106 14.58 -19.46 -9.15
C MET A 106 13.25 -20.17 -8.82
N SER A 107 12.40 -19.57 -7.99
CA SER A 107 11.11 -20.15 -7.64
C SER A 107 10.20 -20.26 -8.87
N PRO A 108 9.27 -21.24 -8.93
CA PRO A 108 8.38 -21.43 -10.08
C PRO A 108 7.54 -20.20 -10.44
N HIS A 109 7.32 -19.28 -9.51
CA HIS A 109 6.50 -18.08 -9.70
C HIS A 109 7.33 -16.83 -10.01
N GLY A 110 8.65 -16.88 -9.79
CA GLY A 110 9.57 -15.76 -9.93
C GLY A 110 9.32 -14.62 -8.93
N LEU A 111 10.25 -13.67 -8.89
CA LEU A 111 10.19 -12.55 -7.94
C LEU A 111 8.96 -11.65 -8.17
N GLY A 112 8.66 -11.31 -9.42
CA GLY A 112 7.59 -10.37 -9.77
C GLY A 112 6.22 -10.81 -9.27
N THR A 113 5.82 -12.03 -9.60
CA THR A 113 4.54 -12.62 -9.19
C THR A 113 4.44 -12.76 -7.68
N VAL A 114 5.51 -13.26 -7.02
CA VAL A 114 5.50 -13.42 -5.56
C VAL A 114 5.39 -12.08 -4.86
N MET A 115 6.12 -11.06 -5.31
CA MET A 115 6.04 -9.71 -4.74
C MET A 115 4.67 -9.09 -4.98
N ALA A 116 4.08 -9.23 -6.18
CA ALA A 116 2.73 -8.77 -6.46
C ALA A 116 1.68 -9.40 -5.54
N VAL A 117 1.72 -10.73 -5.36
CA VAL A 117 0.78 -11.41 -4.46
C VAL A 117 0.99 -10.99 -3.00
N LYS A 118 2.26 -10.90 -2.54
CA LYS A 118 2.58 -10.39 -1.19
C LYS A 118 2.01 -8.99 -0.98
N THR A 119 2.09 -8.11 -1.99
CA THR A 119 1.53 -6.76 -1.93
C THR A 119 0.03 -6.78 -1.81
N VAL A 120 -0.68 -7.55 -2.65
CA VAL A 120 -2.14 -7.65 -2.58
C VAL A 120 -2.59 -8.11 -1.20
N VAL A 121 -1.98 -9.17 -0.66
CA VAL A 121 -2.28 -9.66 0.69
C VAL A 121 -2.00 -8.60 1.76
N ASN A 122 -0.85 -7.92 1.68
CA ASN A 122 -0.50 -6.85 2.62
C ASN A 122 -1.48 -5.68 2.56
N VAL A 123 -1.91 -5.29 1.35
CA VAL A 123 -2.87 -4.20 1.14
C VAL A 123 -4.24 -4.56 1.71
N CYS A 124 -4.77 -5.75 1.41
CA CYS A 124 -6.02 -6.23 1.97
C CYS A 124 -5.99 -6.23 3.51
N MET A 125 -4.91 -6.74 4.11
CA MET A 125 -4.74 -6.72 5.57
C MET A 125 -4.61 -5.29 6.11
N SER A 126 -3.91 -4.41 5.39
CA SER A 126 -3.73 -3.02 5.80
C SER A 126 -5.04 -2.23 5.80
N VAL A 127 -5.96 -2.50 4.86
CA VAL A 127 -7.30 -1.89 4.84
C VAL A 127 -8.10 -2.28 6.07
N LEU A 128 -8.04 -3.54 6.51
CA LEU A 128 -8.69 -3.99 7.75
C LEU A 128 -8.15 -3.24 8.96
N TRP A 129 -6.82 -3.16 9.11
CA TRP A 129 -6.18 -2.46 10.23
C TRP A 129 -6.40 -0.95 10.21
N ALA A 130 -6.35 -0.34 9.03
CA ALA A 130 -6.64 1.08 8.88
C ALA A 130 -8.11 1.37 9.15
N GLY A 131 -9.02 0.43 8.87
CA GLY A 131 -10.43 0.52 9.27
C GLY A 131 -10.61 0.57 10.79
N VAL A 132 -9.90 -0.28 11.53
CA VAL A 132 -9.89 -0.23 13.02
C VAL A 132 -9.38 1.14 13.50
N LEU A 133 -8.30 1.63 12.90
CA LEU A 133 -7.74 2.94 13.22
C LEU A 133 -8.72 4.08 12.89
N LEU A 134 -9.42 4.00 11.75
CA LEU A 134 -10.43 4.98 11.34
C LEU A 134 -11.58 5.04 12.35
N VAL A 135 -12.10 3.88 12.78
CA VAL A 135 -13.14 3.80 13.82
C VAL A 135 -12.64 4.43 15.12
N PHE A 136 -11.40 4.14 15.53
CA PHE A 136 -10.80 4.76 16.69
C PHE A 136 -10.72 6.30 16.57
N MET A 137 -10.36 6.82 15.40
CA MET A 137 -10.33 8.26 15.16
C MET A 137 -11.71 8.88 15.30
N MET A 138 -12.74 8.33 14.62
CA MET A 138 -14.11 8.86 14.69
C MET A 138 -14.67 8.83 16.13
N LEU A 139 -14.36 7.77 16.89
CA LEU A 139 -14.74 7.67 18.30
C LEU A 139 -14.06 8.73 19.16
N THR A 140 -12.76 8.95 18.95
CA THR A 140 -11.96 9.89 19.75
C THR A 140 -12.34 11.35 19.44
N THR A 141 -12.64 11.66 18.18
CA THR A 141 -12.99 13.02 17.75
C THR A 141 -14.47 13.34 17.91
N GLY A 142 -15.33 12.32 18.10
CA GLY A 142 -16.78 12.47 18.10
C GLY A 142 -17.38 12.81 16.73
N ARG A 143 -16.56 12.75 15.67
CA ARG A 143 -16.96 13.12 14.31
C ARG A 143 -17.11 11.87 13.45
N TRP A 144 -18.35 11.57 13.06
CA TRP A 144 -18.68 10.42 12.23
C TRP A 144 -18.75 10.80 10.76
N LEU A 145 -17.95 10.13 9.96
CA LEU A 145 -17.98 10.24 8.50
C LEU A 145 -18.97 9.25 7.91
N THR A 146 -19.47 9.55 6.72
CA THR A 146 -20.28 8.60 5.95
C THR A 146 -19.38 7.50 5.40
N ILE A 147 -19.71 6.25 5.71
CA ILE A 147 -18.94 5.09 5.24
C ILE A 147 -19.92 4.17 4.52
N ASP A 148 -19.97 4.34 3.20
CA ASP A 148 -20.55 3.35 2.30
C ASP A 148 -19.43 2.41 1.83
N PRO A 149 -19.38 1.15 2.29
CA PRO A 149 -18.33 0.21 1.89
C PRO A 149 -18.27 0.01 0.37
N LEU A 150 -19.41 0.12 -0.33
CA LEU A 150 -19.47 -0.07 -1.77
C LEU A 150 -18.80 1.07 -2.54
N THR A 151 -18.72 2.25 -1.93
CA THR A 151 -18.07 3.42 -2.53
C THR A 151 -16.63 3.59 -2.02
N VAL A 152 -16.43 3.52 -0.70
CA VAL A 152 -15.13 3.79 -0.08
C VAL A 152 -14.09 2.73 -0.43
N VAL A 153 -14.47 1.44 -0.42
CA VAL A 153 -13.50 0.36 -0.67
C VAL A 153 -12.91 0.42 -2.09
N PRO A 154 -13.71 0.55 -3.18
CA PRO A 154 -13.15 0.70 -4.52
C PRO A 154 -12.26 1.95 -4.67
N LEU A 155 -12.70 3.09 -4.14
CA LEU A 155 -11.91 4.33 -4.21
C LEU A 155 -10.56 4.19 -3.50
N VAL A 156 -10.56 3.61 -2.30
CA VAL A 156 -9.32 3.35 -1.55
C VAL A 156 -8.42 2.37 -2.30
N LEU A 157 -8.95 1.24 -2.79
CA LEU A 157 -8.15 0.26 -3.53
C LEU A 157 -7.52 0.86 -4.79
N LEU A 158 -8.29 1.66 -5.54
CA LEU A 158 -7.80 2.33 -6.72
C LEU A 158 -6.78 3.42 -6.38
N THR A 159 -6.96 4.13 -5.26
CA THR A 159 -5.94 5.08 -4.75
C THR A 159 -4.64 4.34 -4.48
N LEU A 160 -4.73 3.18 -3.81
CA LEU A 160 -3.58 2.37 -3.45
C LEU A 160 -2.88 1.75 -4.66
N MET A 161 -3.55 1.49 -5.79
CA MET A 161 -2.86 1.06 -7.02
C MET A 161 -1.77 2.06 -7.45
N SER A 162 -2.06 3.37 -7.39
CA SER A 162 -1.07 4.39 -7.72
C SER A 162 0.13 4.38 -6.75
N VAL A 163 -0.16 4.21 -5.45
CA VAL A 163 0.86 4.09 -4.39
C VAL A 163 1.71 2.84 -4.55
N ILE A 164 1.08 1.71 -4.87
CA ILE A 164 1.75 0.44 -5.10
C ILE A 164 2.70 0.53 -6.29
N GLY A 165 2.32 1.26 -7.35
CA GLY A 165 3.22 1.60 -8.45
C GLY A 165 4.50 2.27 -7.96
N ILE A 166 4.38 3.29 -7.11
CA ILE A 166 5.54 3.92 -6.46
C ILE A 166 6.31 2.91 -5.60
N GLY A 167 5.61 2.06 -4.84
CA GLY A 167 6.20 1.00 -4.05
C GLY A 167 7.05 0.03 -4.88
N PHE A 168 6.58 -0.35 -6.07
CA PHE A 168 7.33 -1.21 -7.00
C PHE A 168 8.56 -0.50 -7.58
N LEU A 169 8.45 0.77 -7.95
CA LEU A 169 9.59 1.58 -8.38
C LEU A 169 10.69 1.54 -7.31
N PHE A 170 10.32 1.80 -6.05
CA PHE A 170 11.24 1.80 -4.91
C PHE A 170 11.77 0.41 -4.55
N ALA A 171 10.93 -0.62 -4.64
CA ALA A 171 11.37 -2.00 -4.50
C ALA A 171 12.42 -2.37 -5.57
N GLY A 172 12.31 -1.81 -6.78
CA GLY A 172 13.30 -2.00 -7.84
C GLY A 172 14.61 -1.29 -7.53
N LEU A 173 14.53 -0.05 -7.02
CA LEU A 173 15.70 0.67 -6.53
C LEU A 173 16.37 -0.08 -5.37
N ALA A 174 15.60 -0.73 -4.47
CA ALA A 174 16.14 -1.51 -3.36
C ALA A 174 16.98 -2.69 -3.86
N LEU A 175 16.57 -3.36 -4.94
CA LEU A 175 17.33 -4.45 -5.56
C LEU A 175 18.71 -4.00 -6.07
N VAL A 176 18.82 -2.76 -6.55
CA VAL A 176 20.05 -2.25 -7.17
C VAL A 176 20.96 -1.57 -6.15
N TYR A 177 20.39 -0.76 -5.25
CA TYR A 177 21.15 0.14 -4.37
C TYR A 177 21.26 -0.33 -2.92
N LYS A 178 20.48 -1.35 -2.50
CA LYS A 178 20.48 -2.01 -1.16
C LYS A 178 20.14 -1.14 0.05
N ARG A 179 20.53 0.14 0.07
CA ARG A 179 20.25 1.10 1.15
C ARG A 179 19.50 2.31 0.62
N ILE A 180 18.18 2.27 0.75
CA ILE A 180 17.28 3.36 0.28
C ILE A 180 16.26 3.77 1.34
N GLU A 181 16.48 3.36 2.60
CA GLU A 181 15.59 3.61 3.72
C GLU A 181 15.31 5.10 3.92
N ASN A 182 16.36 5.93 3.82
CA ASN A 182 16.23 7.38 3.95
C ASN A 182 15.39 7.99 2.81
N VAL A 183 15.41 7.39 1.62
CA VAL A 183 14.61 7.86 0.49
C VAL A 183 13.12 7.61 0.78
N PHE A 184 12.78 6.50 1.45
CA PHE A 184 11.39 6.25 1.85
C PHE A 184 10.87 7.31 2.81
N GLN A 185 11.70 7.79 3.73
CA GLN A 185 11.30 8.83 4.68
C GLN A 185 10.95 10.13 3.95
N ILE A 186 11.73 10.53 2.94
CA ILE A 186 11.45 11.73 2.14
C ILE A 186 10.13 11.57 1.38
N VAL A 187 9.91 10.41 0.76
CA VAL A 187 8.68 10.11 0.02
C VAL A 187 7.44 10.12 0.94
N GLN A 188 7.59 9.68 2.19
CA GLN A 188 6.51 9.75 3.18
C GLN A 188 6.00 11.19 3.37
N PHE A 189 6.90 12.17 3.48
CA PHE A 189 6.52 13.58 3.55
C PHE A 189 5.89 14.07 2.24
N GLY A 190 6.38 13.58 1.09
CA GLY A 190 5.76 13.83 -0.21
C GLY A 190 4.29 13.40 -0.25
N PHE A 191 3.96 12.23 0.30
CA PHE A 191 2.57 11.75 0.38
C PHE A 191 1.68 12.67 1.22
N ILE A 192 2.19 13.27 2.30
CA ILE A 192 1.40 14.24 3.09
C ILE A 192 0.97 15.40 2.20
N GLY A 193 1.90 15.98 1.44
CA GLY A 193 1.62 17.08 0.51
C GLY A 193 0.65 16.67 -0.61
N LEU A 194 0.83 15.47 -1.19
CA LEU A 194 -0.05 14.96 -2.25
C LEU A 194 -1.48 14.69 -1.75
N ILE A 195 -1.63 14.16 -0.54
CA ILE A 195 -2.94 13.87 0.05
C ILE A 195 -3.67 15.16 0.43
N ALA A 196 -2.93 16.16 0.91
CA ALA A 196 -3.47 17.46 1.29
C ALA A 196 -3.63 18.43 0.10
N ALA A 197 -3.26 18.01 -1.11
CA ALA A 197 -3.27 18.85 -2.31
C ALA A 197 -4.71 19.33 -2.65
N PRO A 198 -4.90 20.62 -3.02
CA PRO A 198 -6.20 21.18 -3.39
C PRO A 198 -6.57 20.81 -4.83
N THR A 199 -6.82 19.53 -5.08
CA THR A 199 -7.14 18.99 -6.42
C THR A 199 -8.51 19.42 -6.95
N GLY A 200 -9.37 19.98 -6.10
CA GLY A 200 -10.63 20.61 -6.52
C GLY A 200 -10.42 21.94 -7.25
N ASP A 201 -9.37 22.68 -6.91
CA ASP A 201 -9.09 24.00 -7.51
C ASP A 201 -8.11 23.90 -8.69
N ILE A 202 -7.26 22.87 -8.68
CA ILE A 202 -6.15 22.73 -9.62
C ILE A 202 -6.23 21.38 -10.34
N GLU A 203 -6.72 21.41 -11.59
CA GLU A 203 -7.01 20.22 -12.40
C GLU A 203 -5.77 19.32 -12.62
N TRP A 204 -4.58 19.89 -12.82
CA TRP A 204 -3.38 19.10 -13.11
C TRP A 204 -2.89 18.28 -11.90
N LEU A 205 -3.27 18.67 -10.67
CA LEU A 205 -2.97 17.88 -9.47
C LEU A 205 -3.70 16.53 -9.48
N LYS A 206 -4.81 16.40 -10.23
CA LYS A 206 -5.52 15.13 -10.40
C LYS A 206 -4.69 14.07 -11.14
N LEU A 207 -3.63 14.47 -11.83
CA LEU A 207 -2.69 13.55 -12.47
C LEU A 207 -1.66 12.98 -11.50
N LEU A 208 -1.47 13.61 -10.33
CA LEU A 208 -0.51 13.16 -9.35
C LEU A 208 -1.00 11.89 -8.64
N PRO A 209 -0.05 11.00 -8.25
CA PRO A 209 -0.41 9.79 -7.55
C PRO A 209 -1.04 10.15 -6.21
N VAL A 210 -2.02 9.36 -5.77
CA VAL A 210 -2.80 9.56 -4.53
C VAL A 210 -3.70 10.78 -4.51
N ALA A 211 -3.31 11.91 -5.08
CA ALA A 211 -4.00 13.19 -4.95
C ALA A 211 -5.45 13.16 -5.47
N HIS A 212 -5.69 12.56 -6.63
CA HIS A 212 -7.06 12.42 -7.15
C HIS A 212 -7.90 11.47 -6.27
N GLY A 213 -7.31 10.34 -5.89
CA GLY A 213 -7.97 9.36 -5.02
C GLY A 213 -8.28 9.90 -3.63
N SER A 214 -7.42 10.76 -3.08
CA SER A 214 -7.64 11.40 -1.79
C SER A 214 -8.81 12.38 -1.83
N TYR A 215 -8.94 13.13 -2.92
CA TYR A 215 -10.08 14.01 -3.13
C TYR A 215 -11.40 13.26 -3.28
N LEU A 216 -11.46 12.26 -4.15
CA LEU A 216 -12.69 11.47 -4.35
C LEU A 216 -13.10 10.73 -3.07
N THR A 217 -12.13 10.14 -2.36
CA THR A 217 -12.41 9.47 -1.08
C THR A 217 -12.87 10.46 -0.02
N ARG A 218 -12.28 11.65 0.03
CA ARG A 218 -12.71 12.73 0.94
C ARG A 218 -14.14 13.16 0.62
N MET A 219 -14.47 13.40 -0.65
CA MET A 219 -15.82 13.75 -1.07
C MET A 219 -16.85 12.67 -0.74
N ALA A 220 -16.51 11.40 -0.99
CA ALA A 220 -17.39 10.28 -0.64
C ALA A 220 -17.62 10.19 0.88
N MET A 221 -16.58 10.33 1.70
CA MET A 221 -16.69 10.18 3.16
C MET A 221 -17.29 11.39 3.87
N GLN A 222 -17.05 12.60 3.36
CA GLN A 222 -17.57 13.85 3.95
C GLN A 222 -19.00 14.13 3.53
N ASN A 223 -19.28 14.01 2.23
CA ASN A 223 -20.56 14.42 1.64
C ASN A 223 -21.50 13.26 1.36
N GLY A 224 -21.07 12.01 1.58
CA GLY A 224 -21.89 10.82 1.33
C GLY A 224 -22.14 10.53 -0.15
N ILE A 225 -21.31 11.08 -1.04
CA ILE A 225 -21.44 10.90 -2.49
C ILE A 225 -21.15 9.44 -2.84
N ARG A 226 -22.07 8.81 -3.56
CA ARG A 226 -21.94 7.40 -3.97
C ARG A 226 -21.06 7.26 -5.21
N LEU A 227 -20.50 6.07 -5.40
CA LEU A 227 -19.57 5.81 -6.51
C LEU A 227 -20.15 6.16 -7.89
N TRP A 228 -21.44 5.89 -8.12
CA TRP A 228 -22.14 6.16 -9.38
C TRP A 228 -22.59 7.61 -9.55
N GLU A 229 -22.48 8.45 -8.52
CA GLU A 229 -22.81 9.88 -8.58
C GLU A 229 -21.62 10.72 -9.04
N PHE A 230 -20.41 10.17 -8.99
CA PHE A 230 -19.23 10.84 -9.52
C PHE A 230 -19.28 10.93 -11.05
N PRO A 231 -18.78 12.02 -11.64
CA PRO A 231 -18.66 12.15 -13.09
C PRO A 231 -17.85 10.99 -13.67
N THR A 232 -18.35 10.37 -14.74
CA THR A 232 -17.69 9.25 -15.40
C THR A 232 -16.30 9.61 -15.93
N SER A 233 -16.12 10.87 -16.37
CA SER A 233 -14.82 11.41 -16.78
C SER A 233 -13.80 11.44 -15.65
N GLU A 234 -14.20 11.82 -14.44
CA GLU A 234 -13.32 11.85 -13.27
C GLU A 234 -12.93 10.44 -12.83
N LEU A 235 -13.90 9.53 -12.78
CA LEU A 235 -13.63 8.12 -12.47
C LEU A 235 -12.73 7.48 -13.53
N ALA A 236 -12.96 7.76 -14.83
CA ALA A 236 -12.12 7.25 -15.90
C ALA A 236 -10.69 7.79 -15.80
N LEU A 237 -10.52 9.08 -15.52
CA LEU A 237 -9.21 9.69 -15.30
C LEU A 237 -8.52 9.06 -14.10
N PHE A 238 -9.24 8.85 -13.00
CA PHE A 238 -8.70 8.23 -11.79
C PHE A 238 -8.27 6.78 -12.04
N VAL A 239 -9.07 5.99 -12.74
CA VAL A 239 -8.69 4.63 -13.15
C VAL A 239 -7.45 4.66 -14.04
N ALA A 240 -7.42 5.55 -15.03
CA ALA A 240 -6.30 5.67 -15.96
C ALA A 240 -5.00 6.02 -15.24
N THR A 241 -5.00 7.01 -14.34
CA THR A 241 -3.80 7.40 -13.59
C THR A 241 -3.35 6.30 -12.65
N SER A 242 -4.27 5.66 -11.92
CA SER A 242 -3.95 4.56 -11.01
C SER A 242 -3.35 3.34 -11.72
N VAL A 243 -3.92 2.94 -12.87
CA VAL A 243 -3.37 1.86 -13.69
C VAL A 243 -2.02 2.26 -14.27
N PHE A 244 -1.88 3.49 -14.78
CA PHE A 244 -0.64 3.99 -15.35
C PHE A 244 0.52 3.91 -14.35
N TYR A 245 0.35 4.45 -13.14
CA TYR A 245 1.38 4.40 -12.10
C TYR A 245 1.73 2.96 -11.70
N LEU A 246 0.74 2.08 -11.59
CA LEU A 246 0.97 0.67 -11.27
C LEU A 246 1.81 -0.02 -12.34
N VAL A 247 1.43 0.14 -13.62
CA VAL A 247 2.12 -0.49 -14.76
C VAL A 247 3.55 0.04 -14.89
N VAL A 248 3.73 1.36 -14.83
CA VAL A 248 5.07 1.99 -14.89
C VAL A 248 5.94 1.52 -13.74
N GLY A 249 5.40 1.53 -12.51
CA GLY A 249 6.10 1.07 -11.32
C GLY A 249 6.56 -0.39 -11.41
N TYR A 250 5.65 -1.28 -11.80
CA TYR A 250 5.95 -2.69 -11.99
C TYR A 250 6.97 -2.92 -13.12
N TYR A 251 6.86 -2.18 -14.23
CA TYR A 251 7.83 -2.24 -15.31
C TYR A 251 9.24 -1.84 -14.85
N CYS A 252 9.36 -0.76 -14.07
CA CYS A 252 10.63 -0.36 -13.46
C CYS A 252 11.18 -1.44 -12.51
N PHE A 253 10.32 -2.05 -11.70
CA PHE A 253 10.70 -3.18 -10.84
C PHE A 253 11.26 -4.36 -11.65
N TYR A 254 10.56 -4.75 -12.72
CA TYR A 254 10.98 -5.83 -13.62
C TYR A 254 12.35 -5.55 -14.26
N ARG A 255 12.54 -4.33 -14.80
CA ARG A 255 13.82 -3.90 -15.40
C ARG A 255 14.96 -3.86 -14.37
N ALA A 256 14.67 -3.41 -13.15
CA ALA A 256 15.63 -3.43 -12.05
C ALA A 256 16.01 -4.86 -11.66
N GLY A 257 15.05 -5.79 -11.66
CA GLY A 257 15.30 -7.22 -11.45
C GLY A 257 16.26 -7.83 -12.47
N ILE A 258 16.08 -7.54 -13.76
CA ILE A 258 17.03 -7.96 -14.81
C ILE A 258 18.41 -7.36 -14.56
N THR A 259 18.46 -6.05 -14.29
CA THR A 259 19.73 -5.33 -14.04
C THR A 259 20.47 -5.88 -12.82
N ALA A 260 19.75 -6.24 -11.76
CA ALA A 260 20.34 -6.84 -10.57
C ALA A 260 20.99 -8.21 -10.87
N ARG A 261 20.39 -8.99 -11.78
CA ARG A 261 20.93 -10.30 -12.20
C ARG A 261 22.21 -10.13 -13.01
N THR A 262 22.19 -9.23 -14.00
CA THR A 262 23.35 -9.03 -14.89
C THR A 262 24.55 -8.44 -14.18
N ARG A 263 24.34 -7.64 -13.12
CA ARG A 263 25.41 -7.06 -12.31
C ARG A 263 25.91 -7.97 -11.18
N GLY A 264 25.32 -9.15 -10.98
CA GLY A 264 25.71 -10.07 -9.91
C GLY A 264 25.52 -9.52 -8.49
N VAL A 265 24.72 -8.45 -8.31
CA VAL A 265 24.58 -7.75 -7.02
C VAL A 265 23.75 -8.51 -5.98
N MET A 266 23.24 -9.69 -6.32
CA MET A 266 22.35 -10.50 -5.48
C MET A 266 23.05 -11.31 -4.40
N GLY A 267 24.30 -11.75 -4.63
CA GLY A 267 25.02 -12.65 -3.71
C GLY A 267 25.77 -11.95 -2.57
N HIS A 268 25.87 -10.62 -2.60
CA HIS A 268 26.59 -9.84 -1.60
C HIS A 268 25.60 -8.86 -0.98
N TYR A 269 25.16 -9.04 0.26
CA TYR A 269 24.43 -8.00 1.00
C TYR A 269 25.30 -7.46 2.13
#